data_AF-A0A5C4IZA1-F1
#
_entry.id   AF-A0A5C4IZA1-F1
#
_cell.length_a   1.000
_cell.length_b   1.000
_cell.length_c   1.000
_cell.angle_alpha   90.00
_cell.angle_beta   90.00
_cell.angle_gamma   90.00
#
_symmetry.space_group_name_H-M   'P 1'
#
loop_
_entity.id
_entity.type
_entity.pdbx_description
1 polymer ?
#
loop_
_entity_poly.entity_id
_entity_poly.type
_entity_poly.pdbx_seq_one_letter_code
_entity_poly.pdbx_strand_id
1 'polypeptide(L)'
;MRVKVERTGGFAGLETLVALYDIADLPAGRAERVREALDALAAAQDRGDEGGDIGADLFVYRITVQDERGGGETRVYEVREDPTADDSSVLDVLLNGASG
;
A
#
# COMPACT_ATOMS: atom_id res chain seq x y z
N MET A 1 -12.05 -3.20 -7.37
CA MET A 1 -11.17 -3.14 -6.19
C MET A 1 -9.97 -2.34 -6.61
N ARG A 2 -9.99 -1.06 -6.23
CA ARG A 2 -9.03 -0.06 -6.67
C ARG A 2 -8.03 0.19 -5.56
N VAL A 3 -6.76 0.26 -5.92
CA VAL A 3 -5.65 0.57 -5.01
C VAL A 3 -5.06 1.91 -5.40
N LYS A 4 -4.95 2.79 -4.40
CA LYS A 4 -4.30 4.09 -4.51
C LYS A 4 -3.18 4.13 -3.47
N VAL A 5 -1.95 4.36 -3.89
CA VAL A 5 -0.80 4.50 -3.00
C VAL A 5 -0.30 5.94 -3.08
N GLU A 6 -0.24 6.59 -1.94
CA GLU A 6 0.23 7.96 -1.79
C GLU A 6 1.43 7.95 -0.87
N ARG A 7 2.50 8.64 -1.25
CA ARG A 7 3.63 8.88 -0.37
C ARG A 7 3.39 10.16 0.41
N THR A 8 3.24 10.03 1.71
CA THR A 8 3.15 11.08 2.73
C THR A 8 4.50 11.19 3.43
N GLY A 9 5.49 11.83 2.82
CA GLY A 9 6.81 11.95 3.45
C GLY A 9 7.86 12.65 2.60
N GLY A 10 8.67 13.48 3.26
CA GLY A 10 9.74 14.28 2.66
C GLY A 10 9.50 15.79 2.83
N PHE A 11 10.19 16.38 3.80
CA PHE A 11 10.50 17.81 4.08
C PHE A 11 9.42 18.92 3.90
N ALA A 12 8.23 18.65 3.36
CA ALA A 12 7.23 19.65 3.01
C ALA A 12 5.78 19.20 3.23
N GLY A 13 5.55 17.99 3.78
CA GLY A 13 4.20 17.46 4.00
C GLY A 13 3.41 17.23 2.70
N LEU A 14 4.10 17.05 1.57
CA LEU A 14 3.47 16.86 0.28
C LEU A 14 2.96 15.42 0.13
N GLU A 15 1.67 15.29 -0.18
CA GLU A 15 1.04 14.04 -0.58
C GLU A 15 1.31 13.83 -2.08
N THR A 16 2.16 12.86 -2.42
CA THR A 16 2.42 12.49 -3.82
C THR A 16 1.72 11.19 -4.14
N LEU A 17 0.82 11.20 -5.12
CA LEU A 17 0.27 9.97 -5.67
C LEU A 17 1.38 9.20 -6.41
N VAL A 18 1.73 8.01 -5.92
CA VAL A 18 2.79 7.17 -6.50
C VAL A 18 2.22 5.99 -7.29
N ALA A 19 1.01 5.52 -6.97
CA ALA A 19 0.32 4.49 -7.75
C ALA A 19 -1.20 4.63 -7.68
N LEU A 20 -1.88 4.33 -8.78
CA LEU A 20 -3.34 4.23 -8.84
C LEU A 20 -3.72 3.20 -9.91
N TYR A 21 -4.32 2.09 -9.50
CA TYR A 21 -4.70 1.01 -10.42
C TYR A 21 -5.87 0.19 -9.88
N ASP A 22 -6.56 -0.51 -10.78
CA ASP A 22 -7.60 -1.47 -10.44
C ASP A 22 -7.03 -2.89 -10.46
N ILE A 23 -7.19 -3.64 -9.36
CA ILE A 23 -6.71 -5.03 -9.28
C ILE A 23 -7.38 -5.91 -10.35
N ALA A 24 -8.61 -5.56 -10.75
CA ALA A 24 -9.34 -6.24 -11.80
C ALA A 24 -8.73 -6.05 -13.20
N ASP A 25 -7.93 -5.01 -13.40
CA ASP A 25 -7.23 -4.72 -14.65
C ASP A 25 -5.87 -5.44 -14.74
N LEU A 26 -5.38 -5.94 -13.59
CA LEU A 26 -4.10 -6.63 -13.53
C LEU A 26 -4.19 -8.08 -14.05
N PRO A 27 -3.11 -8.60 -14.65
CA PRO A 27 -3.02 -10.02 -14.98
C PRO A 27 -3.13 -10.87 -13.71
N ALA A 28 -3.78 -12.03 -13.81
CA ALA A 28 -4.17 -12.86 -12.66
C ALA A 28 -3.02 -13.13 -11.67
N GLY A 29 -1.82 -13.46 -12.16
CA GLY A 29 -0.66 -13.71 -11.29
C GLY A 29 -0.14 -12.48 -10.53
N ARG A 30 -0.37 -11.26 -11.04
CA ARG A 30 -0.08 -10.02 -10.28
C ARG A 30 -1.23 -9.67 -9.34
N ALA A 31 -2.47 -9.86 -9.79
CA ALA A 31 -3.66 -9.62 -8.98
C ALA A 31 -3.65 -10.47 -7.70
N GLU A 32 -3.20 -11.73 -7.76
CA GLU A 32 -3.04 -12.59 -6.59
C GLU A 32 -2.00 -12.05 -5.61
N ARG A 33 -0.79 -11.70 -6.08
CA ARG A 33 0.25 -11.14 -5.19
C ARG A 33 -0.21 -9.85 -4.50
N VAL A 34 -0.89 -8.96 -5.23
CA VAL A 34 -1.43 -7.73 -4.67
C VAL A 34 -2.49 -8.05 -3.59
N ARG A 35 -3.33 -9.06 -3.80
CA ARG A 35 -4.31 -9.49 -2.79
C ARG A 35 -3.64 -10.08 -1.55
N GLU A 36 -2.62 -10.91 -1.71
CA GLU A 36 -1.84 -11.45 -0.57
C GLU A 36 -1.15 -10.33 0.22
N ALA A 37 -0.57 -9.35 -0.46
CA ALA A 37 0.02 -8.17 0.15
C ALA A 37 -1.01 -7.36 0.96
N LEU A 38 -2.23 -7.18 0.43
CA LEU A 38 -3.31 -6.51 1.15
C LEU A 38 -3.85 -7.31 2.33
N ASP A 39 -3.89 -8.64 2.24
CA ASP A 39 -4.30 -9.52 3.34
C ASP A 39 -3.28 -9.45 4.50
N ALA A 40 -1.99 -9.48 4.17
CA ALA A 40 -0.92 -9.27 5.14
C ALA A 40 -1.01 -7.90 5.84
N LEU A 41 -1.35 -6.83 5.09
CA LEU A 41 -1.59 -5.50 5.66
C LEU A 41 -2.80 -5.49 6.61
N ALA A 42 -3.91 -6.11 6.20
CA ALA A 42 -5.09 -6.21 7.04
C ALA A 42 -4.81 -6.99 8.34
N ALA A 43 -4.05 -8.09 8.25
CA ALA A 43 -3.64 -8.89 9.41
C ALA A 43 -2.63 -8.17 10.32
N ALA A 44 -1.80 -7.27 9.77
CA ALA A 44 -0.91 -6.42 10.57
C ALA A 44 -1.72 -5.33 11.31
N GLN A 45 -2.65 -4.67 10.62
CA GLN A 45 -3.54 -3.67 11.21
C GLN A 45 -4.44 -4.26 12.31
N ASP A 46 -5.00 -5.45 12.11
CA ASP A 46 -5.83 -6.14 13.11
C ASP A 46 -5.02 -6.50 14.37
N ARG A 47 -3.73 -6.81 14.22
CA ARG A 47 -2.82 -7.02 15.35
C ARG A 47 -2.44 -5.73 16.10
N GLY A 48 -2.80 -4.55 15.59
CA GLY A 48 -2.35 -3.27 16.12
C GLY A 48 -0.86 -3.02 15.86
N ASP A 49 -0.26 -3.73 14.90
CA ASP A 49 1.12 -3.54 14.47
C ASP A 49 1.13 -2.36 13.47
N GLU A 50 0.83 -1.15 13.96
CA GLU A 50 0.77 0.09 13.16
C GLU A 50 2.18 0.61 12.76
N GLY A 51 3.13 -0.30 12.59
CA GLY A 51 4.52 0.01 12.33
C GLY A 51 5.31 0.07 13.63
N GLY A 52 6.16 -0.94 13.82
CA GLY A 52 7.17 -0.94 14.87
C GLY A 52 7.91 0.40 14.94
N ASP A 53 8.18 0.79 16.18
CA ASP A 53 8.88 1.99 16.63
C ASP A 53 10.17 2.26 15.82
N ILE A 54 10.11 3.00 14.70
CA ILE A 54 11.29 3.32 13.88
C ILE A 54 11.18 4.73 13.27
N GLY A 55 12.05 5.64 13.76
CA GLY A 55 12.67 6.76 13.04
C GLY A 55 11.77 7.83 12.37
N ALA A 56 11.93 9.09 12.79
CA ALA A 56 11.26 10.26 12.18
C ALA A 56 11.63 10.54 10.70
N ASP A 57 12.55 9.77 10.11
CA ASP A 57 13.06 9.93 8.74
C ASP A 57 12.44 8.96 7.72
N LEU A 58 11.54 8.06 8.12
CA LEU A 58 10.91 7.12 7.20
C LEU A 58 9.82 7.80 6.35
N PHE A 59 9.72 7.41 5.08
CA PHE A 59 8.58 7.81 4.26
C PHE A 59 7.33 7.08 4.75
N VAL A 60 6.24 7.83 4.91
CA VAL A 60 4.93 7.23 5.15
C VAL A 60 4.28 7.02 3.79
N TYR A 61 3.65 5.88 3.61
CA TYR A 61 2.86 5.54 2.44
C TYR A 61 1.44 5.25 2.89
N ARG A 62 0.49 6.05 2.40
CA ARG A 62 -0.95 5.83 2.59
C ARG A 62 -1.51 5.01 1.43
N ILE A 63 -1.93 3.79 1.72
CA ILE A 63 -2.54 2.86 0.76
C ILE A 63 -4.05 2.87 1.00
N THR A 64 -4.80 3.42 0.05
CA THR A 64 -6.26 3.42 0.06
C THR A 64 -6.77 2.33 -0.87
N VAL A 65 -7.53 1.39 -0.32
CA VAL A 65 -8.20 0.33 -1.07
C VAL A 65 -9.69 0.61 -1.08
N GLN A 66 -10.23 0.85 -2.26
CA GLN A 66 -11.67 1.03 -2.46
C GLN A 66 -12.24 -0.26 -3.05
N ASP A 67 -13.06 -0.95 -2.26
CA ASP A 67 -13.79 -2.11 -2.76
C ASP A 67 -15.22 -1.73 -3.17
N GLU A 68 -15.43 -1.72 -4.47
CA GLU A 68 -16.74 -1.41 -5.08
C GLU A 68 -17.71 -2.60 -5.03
N ARG A 69 -17.22 -3.82 -4.71
CA ARG A 69 -18.04 -5.05 -4.69
C ARG A 69 -18.65 -5.35 -3.31
N GLY A 70 -18.05 -4.85 -2.23
CA GLY A 70 -18.44 -5.09 -0.84
C GLY A 70 -19.27 -4.00 -0.17
N GLY A 71 -19.74 -2.98 -0.92
CA GLY A 71 -20.58 -1.90 -0.38
C GLY A 71 -19.92 -0.53 -0.27
N GLY A 72 -18.80 -0.32 -0.97
CA GLY A 72 -18.11 0.98 -1.00
C GLY A 72 -17.18 1.22 0.19
N GLU A 73 -16.84 0.17 0.94
CA GLU A 73 -15.88 0.27 2.03
C GLU A 73 -14.51 0.73 1.50
N THR A 74 -14.07 1.88 2.02
CA THR A 74 -12.75 2.42 1.74
C THR A 74 -11.87 2.08 2.92
N ARG A 75 -10.90 1.19 2.70
CA ARG A 75 -9.90 0.81 3.70
C ARG A 75 -8.64 1.64 3.49
N VAL A 76 -8.09 2.17 4.56
CA VAL A 76 -6.86 2.95 4.52
C VAL A 76 -5.82 2.26 5.40
N TYR A 77 -4.66 2.00 4.82
CA TYR A 77 -3.50 1.44 5.50
C TYR A 77 -2.38 2.46 5.42
N GLU A 78 -1.68 2.68 6.52
CA GLU A 78 -0.48 3.50 6.56
C GLU A 78 0.72 2.59 6.79
N VAL A 79 1.67 2.64 5.87
CA VAL A 79 2.89 1.84 5.92
C VAL A 79 4.06 2.80 6.02
N ARG A 80 4.86 2.64 7.06
CA ARG A 80 6.10 3.41 7.26
C ARG A 80 7.25 2.51 6.83
N GLU A 81 7.91 2.87 5.75
CA GLU A 81 8.99 2.03 5.21
C GLU A 81 10.10 2.91 4.64
N ASP A 82 11.33 2.41 4.75
CA ASP A 82 12.44 3.00 4.03
C ASP A 82 12.40 2.50 2.58
N PRO A 83 12.22 3.36 1.56
CA PRO A 83 12.16 2.94 0.17
C PRO A 83 13.49 2.38 -0.37
N THR A 84 14.55 2.40 0.43
CA THR A 84 15.84 1.78 0.11
C THR A 84 16.05 0.44 0.83
N ALA A 85 15.16 0.08 1.78
CA ALA A 85 15.20 -1.18 2.48
C ALA A 85 14.31 -2.23 1.77
N ASP A 86 14.97 -3.03 0.93
CA ASP A 86 14.56 -4.34 0.41
C ASP A 86 13.45 -4.42 -0.65
N ASP A 87 13.80 -4.99 -1.81
CA ASP A 87 12.95 -5.36 -2.96
C ASP A 87 11.84 -6.41 -2.66
N SER A 88 11.66 -6.84 -1.41
CA SER A 88 10.70 -7.90 -1.03
C SER A 88 9.56 -7.42 -0.13
N SER A 89 9.45 -6.10 0.07
CA SER A 89 8.42 -5.51 0.91
C SER A 89 7.04 -5.51 0.25
N VAL A 90 5.99 -5.56 1.08
CA VAL A 90 4.58 -5.44 0.64
C VAL A 90 4.38 -4.20 -0.22
N LEU A 91 5.09 -3.10 0.10
CA LEU A 91 5.05 -1.86 -0.66
C LEU A 91 5.59 -2.02 -2.08
N ASP A 92 6.67 -2.76 -2.28
CA ASP A 92 7.22 -3.04 -3.61
C ASP A 92 6.20 -3.79 -4.49
N VAL A 93 5.52 -4.80 -3.93
CA VAL A 93 4.48 -5.55 -4.65
C VAL A 93 3.34 -4.64 -5.09
N LEU A 94 2.95 -3.68 -4.25
CA LEU A 94 1.90 -2.70 -4.58
C LEU A 94 2.37 -1.70 -5.64
N LEU A 95 3.60 -1.22 -5.56
CA LEU A 95 4.18 -0.30 -6.55
C LEU A 95 4.40 -0.98 -7.91
N ASN A 96 4.88 -2.22 -7.93
CA ASN A 96 5.03 -3.05 -9.13
C ASN A 96 3.70 -3.57 -9.70
N GLY A 97 2.62 -3.47 -8.93
CA GLY A 97 1.26 -3.64 -9.45
C GLY A 97 0.91 -2.58 -10.50
N ALA A 98 1.42 -1.35 -10.34
CA ALA A 98 1.08 -0.21 -11.21
C ALA A 98 1.94 -0.09 -12.47
N SER A 99 3.09 -0.76 -12.54
CA SER A 99 3.99 -0.74 -13.70
C SER A 99 3.53 -1.75 -14.77
N GLY A 100 2.58 -1.32 -15.60
CA GLY A 100 2.07 -2.02 -16.78
C GLY A 100 1.95 -1.07 -17.97
#